data_AF-A0A017HS18-F1
#
_entry.id   AF-A0A017HS18-F1
#
_cell.length_a   1.000
_cell.length_b   1.000
_cell.length_c   1.000
_cell.angle_alpha   90.00
_cell.angle_beta   90.00
_cell.angle_gamma   90.00
#
_symmetry.space_group_name_H-M   'P 1'
#
loop_
_entity.id
_entity.type
_entity.pdbx_description
1 polymer ?
#
loop_
_entity_poly.entity_id
_entity_poly.type
_entity_poly.pdbx_seq_one_letter_code
_entity_poly.pdbx_strand_id
1 'polypeptide(L)'
;MLTPGGLRHPDEPVRHKMLDALGDLATAGAPILGRYVGHRAGHRLTNQLLRALFARPEAWRRVPCDAALLERLPGVGIGTGDLADLPAVA
;
A
#
# COMPACT_ATOMS: atom_id res chain seq x y z
N MET A 1 -16.81 9.51 17.23
CA MET A 1 -16.22 8.18 17.44
C MET A 1 -16.39 7.80 18.91
N LEU A 2 -16.67 6.54 19.20
CA LEU A 2 -17.00 6.05 20.55
C LEU A 2 -15.82 5.36 21.26
N THR A 3 -14.62 5.42 20.67
CA THR A 3 -13.42 4.83 21.27
C THR A 3 -12.96 5.68 22.45
N PRO A 4 -12.75 5.10 23.66
CA PRO A 4 -12.36 5.84 24.86
C PRO A 4 -11.09 6.69 24.71
N GLY A 5 -10.18 6.29 23.81
CA GLY A 5 -8.92 6.99 23.52
C GLY A 5 -8.98 7.97 22.34
N GLY A 6 -10.14 8.17 21.70
CA GLY A 6 -10.26 9.01 20.52
C GLY A 6 -9.54 8.44 19.29
N LEU A 7 -9.03 9.32 18.43
CA LEU A 7 -8.21 8.98 17.27
C LEU A 7 -6.73 9.04 17.62
N ARG A 8 -5.94 8.13 17.06
CA ARG A 8 -4.46 8.11 17.13
C ARG A 8 -3.87 9.29 16.38
N HIS A 9 -4.50 9.65 15.26
CA HIS A 9 -4.17 10.81 14.46
C HIS A 9 -5.44 11.56 14.04
N PRO A 10 -5.43 12.90 13.96
CA PRO A 10 -6.58 13.67 13.48
C PRO A 10 -7.08 13.26 12.08
N ASP A 11 -6.18 12.72 11.25
CA ASP A 11 -6.42 12.27 9.88
C ASP A 11 -6.48 10.72 9.76
N GLU A 12 -6.61 10.00 10.87
CA GLU A 12 -6.63 8.53 10.89
C GLU A 12 -7.66 7.89 9.94
N PRO A 13 -8.90 8.42 9.76
CA PRO A 13 -9.83 7.85 8.79
C PRO A 13 -9.30 7.83 7.35
N VAL A 14 -8.55 8.86 6.92
CA VAL A 14 -7.97 8.90 5.57
C VAL A 14 -6.71 8.04 5.48
N ARG A 15 -5.89 7.98 6.54
CA ARG A 15 -4.75 7.05 6.62
C ARG A 15 -5.19 5.59 6.51
N HIS A 16 -6.27 5.24 7.20
CA HIS A 16 -6.87 3.91 7.12
C HIS A 16 -7.34 3.59 5.69
N LYS A 17 -7.91 4.57 4.96
CA LYS A 17 -8.27 4.38 3.55
C LYS A 17 -7.06 4.13 2.65
N MET A 18 -5.91 4.75 2.94
CA MET A 18 -4.69 4.45 2.22
C MET A 18 -4.18 3.04 2.56
N LEU A 19 -4.28 2.61 3.82
CA LEU A 19 -3.92 1.26 4.26
C LEU A 19 -4.83 0.19 3.61
N ASP A 20 -6.13 0.44 3.56
CA ASP A 20 -7.12 -0.36 2.83
C ASP A 20 -6.71 -0.54 1.37
N ALA A 21 -6.40 0.57 0.69
CA ALA A 21 -6.00 0.55 -0.72
C ALA A 21 -4.68 -0.20 -0.94
N LEU A 22 -3.71 -0.08 -0.03
CA LEU A 22 -2.47 -0.86 -0.07
C LEU A 22 -2.75 -2.37 0.02
N GLY A 23 -3.63 -2.78 0.95
CA GLY A 23 -4.07 -4.16 1.09
C GLY A 23 -4.78 -4.68 -0.16
N ASP A 24 -5.69 -3.89 -0.73
CA ASP A 24 -6.39 -4.23 -1.97
C ASP A 24 -5.40 -4.41 -3.14
N LEU A 25 -4.43 -3.50 -3.30
CA LEU A 25 -3.40 -3.57 -4.35
C LEU A 25 -2.47 -4.77 -4.18
N ALA A 26 -2.19 -5.21 -2.95
CA ALA A 26 -1.39 -6.40 -2.69
C ALA A 26 -2.03 -7.69 -3.24
N THR A 27 -3.35 -7.70 -3.49
CA THR A 27 -4.05 -8.83 -4.14
C THR A 27 -3.66 -9.04 -5.61
N ALA A 28 -2.88 -8.13 -6.19
CA ALA A 28 -2.28 -8.26 -7.53
C ALA A 28 -1.36 -9.48 -7.70
N GLY A 29 -0.92 -10.11 -6.61
CA GLY A 29 -0.04 -11.29 -6.63
C GLY A 29 1.44 -10.98 -6.82
N ALA A 30 1.80 -9.71 -7.00
CA ALA A 30 3.16 -9.18 -6.93
C ALA A 30 3.09 -7.68 -6.57
N PRO A 31 4.15 -7.10 -5.99
CA PRO A 31 4.22 -5.66 -5.75
C PRO A 31 4.04 -4.87 -7.06
N ILE A 32 3.23 -3.82 -7.01
CA ILE A 32 3.02 -2.92 -8.14
C ILE A 32 4.04 -1.78 -8.07
N LEU A 33 4.89 -1.70 -9.08
CA LEU A 33 5.75 -0.54 -9.30
C LEU A 33 5.01 0.45 -10.20
N GLY A 34 4.34 1.42 -9.59
CA GLY A 34 3.55 2.41 -10.31
C GLY A 34 2.94 3.46 -9.38
N ARG A 35 2.17 4.37 -9.96
CA ARG A 35 1.46 5.42 -9.22
C ARG A 35 -0.02 5.06 -9.11
N TYR A 36 -0.50 4.90 -7.88
CA TYR A 36 -1.93 4.73 -7.58
C TYR A 36 -2.57 6.07 -7.20
N VAL A 37 -3.76 6.34 -7.72
CA VAL A 37 -4.59 7.49 -7.34
C VAL A 37 -6.02 7.01 -7.17
N GLY A 38 -6.58 7.16 -5.97
CA GLY A 38 -7.97 6.82 -5.66
C GLY A 38 -8.76 8.06 -5.23
N HIS A 39 -9.83 8.38 -5.95
CA HIS A 39 -10.76 9.44 -5.56
C HIS A 39 -12.02 8.82 -4.95
N ARG A 40 -12.17 8.90 -3.63
CA ARG A 40 -13.25 8.23 -2.87
C ARG A 40 -13.34 6.73 -3.22
N ALA A 41 -12.18 6.12 -3.47
CA ALA A 41 -12.10 4.72 -3.81
C ALA A 41 -12.38 3.84 -2.58
N GLY A 42 -13.11 2.76 -2.79
CA GLY A 42 -13.24 1.65 -1.84
C GLY A 42 -12.87 0.34 -2.51
N HIS A 43 -12.87 -0.75 -1.73
CA HIS A 43 -12.35 -2.06 -2.15
C HIS A 43 -12.84 -2.55 -3.52
N ARG A 44 -14.14 -2.40 -3.79
CA ARG A 44 -14.74 -2.80 -5.08
C ARG A 44 -14.11 -2.05 -6.26
N LEU A 45 -13.86 -0.74 -6.13
CA LEU A 45 -13.29 0.07 -7.20
C LEU A 45 -11.81 -0.29 -7.43
N THR A 46 -11.05 -0.48 -6.35
CA THR A 46 -9.64 -0.91 -6.45
C THR A 46 -9.53 -2.29 -7.10
N ASN A 47 -10.42 -3.23 -6.76
CA ASN A 47 -10.45 -4.55 -7.39
C ASN A 47 -10.82 -4.47 -8.88
N GLN A 48 -11.78 -3.63 -9.25
CA GLN A 48 -12.15 -3.40 -10.66
C GLN A 48 -10.98 -2.81 -11.46
N LEU A 49 -10.22 -1.88 -10.87
CA LEU A 49 -9.00 -1.34 -11.45
C LEU A 49 -7.98 -2.46 -11.74
N LEU A 50 -7.69 -3.33 -10.77
CA LEU A 50 -6.76 -4.44 -10.97
C LEU A 50 -7.23 -5.39 -12.08
N ARG A 51 -8.52 -5.75 -12.10
CA ARG A 51 -9.09 -6.59 -13.16
C ARG A 51 -8.94 -5.94 -14.54
N ALA A 52 -9.22 -4.64 -14.65
CA ALA A 52 -9.06 -3.90 -15.90
C ALA A 52 -7.58 -3.81 -16.34
N LEU A 53 -6.66 -3.60 -15.40
CA LEU A 53 -5.22 -3.59 -15.66
C LEU A 53 -4.75 -4.95 -16.20
N PHE A 54 -5.13 -6.05 -15.55
CA PHE A 54 -4.70 -7.39 -15.94
C PHE A 54 -5.38 -7.94 -17.19
N ALA A 55 -6.58 -7.45 -17.53
CA ALA A 55 -7.23 -7.74 -18.80
C ALA A 55 -6.49 -7.14 -20.01
N ARG A 56 -5.54 -6.22 -19.77
CA ARG A 56 -4.76 -5.50 -20.79
C ARG A 56 -3.26 -5.82 -20.64
N PRO A 57 -2.77 -6.90 -21.27
CA PRO A 57 -1.37 -7.33 -21.14
C PRO A 57 -0.35 -6.28 -21.58
N GLU A 58 -0.73 -5.33 -22.43
CA GLU A 58 0.13 -4.23 -22.87
C GLU A 58 0.28 -3.12 -21.83
N ALA A 59 -0.62 -3.06 -20.83
CA ALA A 59 -0.63 -2.03 -19.79
C ALA A 59 0.34 -2.31 -18.63
N TRP A 60 0.94 -3.51 -18.59
CA TRP A 60 1.86 -3.90 -17.53
C TRP A 60 2.89 -4.93 -18.03
N ARG A 61 3.98 -5.08 -17.28
CA ARG A 61 4.94 -6.17 -17.51
C ARG A 61 5.52 -6.63 -16.18
N ARG A 62 5.89 -7.90 -16.10
CA ARG A 62 6.71 -8.39 -14.98
C ARG A 62 8.14 -7.89 -15.17
N VAL A 63 8.71 -7.37 -14.10
CA VAL A 63 10.13 -7.01 -14.04
C VAL A 63 10.76 -7.77 -12.88
N PRO A 64 11.97 -8.34 -13.05
CA PRO A 64 12.71 -8.86 -11.92
C PRO A 64 13.03 -7.71 -10.97
N CYS A 65 12.88 -7.95 -9.67
CA CYS A 65 13.36 -7.03 -8.66
C CYS A 65 14.83 -7.35 -8.39
N ASP A 66 15.72 -6.73 -9.15
CA ASP A 66 17.16 -6.85 -8.94
C ASP A 66 17.62 -6.05 -7.71
N ALA A 67 18.89 -6.24 -7.33
CA ALA A 67 19.47 -5.56 -6.16
C ALA A 67 19.36 -4.03 -6.27
N ALA A 68 19.60 -3.47 -7.46
CA ALA A 68 19.53 -2.03 -7.71
C ALA A 68 18.09 -1.49 -7.56
N LEU A 69 17.07 -2.26 -7.96
CA LEU A 69 15.68 -1.89 -7.78
C LEU A 69 15.28 -1.99 -6.31
N LEU A 70 15.70 -3.04 -5.61
CA LEU A 70 15.45 -3.22 -4.18
C LEU A 70 15.94 -2.01 -3.39
N GLU A 71 17.18 -1.54 -3.60
CA GLU A 71 17.75 -0.37 -2.92
C GLU A 71 16.89 0.91 -3.01
N ARG A 72 16.01 0.99 -4.01
CA ARG A 72 15.14 2.14 -4.25
C ARG A 72 13.73 1.98 -3.69
N LEU A 73 13.37 0.79 -3.20
CA LEU A 73 12.05 0.53 -2.64
C LEU A 73 11.94 1.04 -1.20
N PRO A 74 10.79 1.61 -0.81
CA PRO A 74 10.57 2.04 0.55
C PRO A 74 10.68 0.86 1.53
N GLY A 75 11.42 1.07 2.62
CA GLY A 75 11.62 0.08 3.66
C GLY A 75 12.76 -0.92 3.42
N VAL A 76 13.53 -0.78 2.34
CA VAL A 76 14.77 -1.57 2.18
C VAL A 76 15.82 -1.14 3.20
N GLY A 77 16.48 -2.15 3.78
CA GLY A 77 17.44 -1.97 4.87
C GLY A 77 16.80 -1.94 6.26
N ILE A 78 15.46 -1.94 6.37
CA ILE A 78 14.78 -2.01 7.68
C ILE A 78 14.94 -3.42 8.24
N GLY A 79 15.66 -3.52 9.36
CA GLY A 79 15.82 -4.72 10.17
C GLY A 79 14.90 -4.71 11.39
N THR A 80 14.89 -5.83 12.12
CA THR A 80 14.14 -5.95 13.38
C THR A 80 14.60 -4.97 14.46
N GLY A 81 15.86 -4.50 14.41
CA GLY A 81 16.37 -3.46 15.31
C GLY A 81 15.73 -2.10 15.10
N ASP A 82 15.42 -1.73 13.86
CA ASP A 82 14.80 -0.43 13.53
C ASP A 82 13.35 -0.35 14.02
N LEU A 83 12.69 -1.50 14.21
CA LEU A 83 11.34 -1.57 14.77
C LEU A 83 11.29 -1.19 16.25
N ALA A 84 12.39 -1.34 16.99
CA ALA A 84 12.46 -1.01 18.41
C ALA A 84 12.43 0.52 18.65
N ASP A 85 12.90 1.30 17.68
CA ASP A 85 12.94 2.77 17.72
C ASP A 85 11.69 3.42 17.10
N LEU A 86 10.79 2.63 16.49
CA LEU A 86 9.51 3.14 16.04
C LEU A 86 8.66 3.49 17.26
N PRO A 87 8.10 4.71 17.34
CA PRO A 87 7.15 5.02 18.39
C PRO A 87 6.02 3.99 18.31
N ALA A 88 5.72 3.34 19.44
CA ALA A 88 4.60 2.43 19.54
C ALA A 88 3.38 3.14 18.95
N VAL A 89 2.76 2.54 17.94
CA VAL A 89 1.55 3.08 17.30
C VAL A 89 0.43 3.01 18.34
N ALA A 90 0.36 4.05 19.19
CA ALA A 90 -0.65 4.25 20.22
C ALA A 90 -2.02 4.36 19.58
#